data_AF-A0A8A4KKS9-F1
#
_entry.id   AF-A0A8A4KKS9-F1
#
_cell.length_a   1.000
_cell.length_b   1.000
_cell.length_c   1.000
_cell.angle_alpha   90.00
_cell.angle_beta   90.00
_cell.angle_gamma   90.00
#
_symmetry.space_group_name_H-M   'P 1'
#
loop_
_entity.id
_entity.type
_entity.pdbx_description
1 polymer ?
#
loop_
_entity_poly.entity_id
_entity_poly.type
_entity_poly.pdbx_seq_one_letter_code
_entity_poly.pdbx_strand_id
1 'polypeptide(L)'
;MLKNTPSGVVTPTVVASPESLKIADLDDLADYALHPVPWDKPDATCCAAAAVVTFARCTELDSKNDLAETAITDLLASLMHLCSAKDLPFCELLIRAGSHFQDEAAG
;
A
#
# COMPACT_ATOMS: atom_id res chain seq x y z
N MET A 1 9.60 -41.48 -41.90
CA MET A 1 10.42 -40.98 -40.79
C MET A 1 9.88 -39.60 -40.41
N LEU A 2 9.32 -39.45 -39.21
CA LEU A 2 8.84 -38.17 -38.70
C LEU A 2 10.02 -37.22 -38.50
N LYS A 3 9.89 -35.97 -38.94
CA LYS A 3 10.77 -34.89 -38.49
C LYS A 3 9.93 -33.74 -37.95
N ASN A 4 10.09 -33.61 -36.64
CA ASN A 4 9.43 -32.74 -35.68
C ASN A 4 9.44 -31.25 -36.06
N THR A 5 8.29 -30.62 -35.86
CA THR A 5 8.10 -29.18 -35.71
C THR A 5 8.84 -28.65 -34.48
N PRO A 6 9.49 -27.48 -34.53
CA PRO A 6 9.68 -26.62 -33.37
C PRO A 6 8.57 -25.56 -33.38
N SER A 7 7.65 -25.67 -32.43
CA SER A 7 7.66 -24.88 -31.19
C SER A 7 7.01 -23.53 -31.43
N GLY A 8 5.72 -23.46 -31.05
CA GLY A 8 4.99 -22.21 -30.97
C GLY A 8 5.80 -21.20 -30.17
N VAL A 9 6.10 -20.07 -30.79
CA VAL A 9 6.50 -18.87 -30.06
C VAL A 9 5.24 -18.41 -29.37
N VAL A 10 5.01 -18.95 -28.18
CA VAL A 10 4.21 -18.26 -27.17
C VAL A 10 5.06 -17.06 -26.83
N THR A 11 4.76 -15.91 -27.44
CA THR A 11 5.16 -14.63 -26.86
C THR A 11 4.73 -14.69 -25.41
N PRO A 12 5.62 -14.48 -24.43
CA PRO A 12 5.16 -14.30 -23.07
C PRO A 12 4.12 -13.18 -23.15
N THR A 13 2.88 -13.51 -22.80
CA THR A 13 1.89 -12.54 -22.37
C THR A 13 2.68 -11.54 -21.55
N VAL A 14 2.73 -10.29 -22.01
CA VAL A 14 3.17 -9.18 -21.17
C VAL A 14 2.37 -9.36 -19.90
N VAL A 15 3.01 -9.93 -18.88
CA VAL A 15 2.47 -9.95 -17.54
C VAL A 15 2.36 -8.48 -17.26
N ALA A 16 1.13 -7.98 -17.28
CA ALA A 16 0.85 -6.59 -16.96
C ALA A 16 1.67 -6.30 -15.70
N SER A 17 2.61 -5.37 -15.81
CA SER A 17 3.16 -4.77 -14.60
C SER A 17 1.93 -4.34 -13.82
N PRO A 18 1.69 -4.81 -12.58
CA PRO A 18 0.57 -4.31 -11.81
C PRO A 18 0.66 -2.80 -11.91
N GLU A 19 -0.40 -2.16 -12.43
CA GLU A 19 -0.41 -0.71 -12.58
C GLU A 19 0.02 -0.14 -11.24
N SER A 20 1.07 0.69 -11.24
CA SER A 20 1.63 1.19 -9.99
C SER A 20 0.53 1.88 -9.20
N LEU A 21 0.34 1.47 -7.95
CA LEU A 21 -0.73 1.99 -7.08
C LEU A 21 -0.60 3.51 -6.96
N LYS A 22 -1.68 4.23 -7.28
CA LYS A 22 -1.74 5.69 -7.26
C LYS A 22 -2.47 6.20 -6.03
N ILE A 23 -2.31 7.48 -5.75
CA ILE A 23 -3.09 8.18 -4.72
C ILE A 23 -4.60 8.07 -4.98
N ALA A 24 -5.04 8.08 -6.25
CA ALA A 24 -6.45 7.88 -6.58
C ALA A 24 -7.01 6.54 -6.06
N ASP A 25 -6.24 5.46 -6.16
CA ASP A 25 -6.66 4.14 -5.71
C ASP A 25 -6.78 4.09 -4.16
N LEU A 26 -5.91 4.81 -3.46
CA LEU A 26 -6.00 4.97 -2.01
C LEU A 26 -7.15 5.89 -1.58
N ASP A 27 -7.45 6.93 -2.35
CA ASP A 27 -8.61 7.82 -2.14
C ASP A 27 -9.92 7.02 -2.16
N ASP A 28 -10.07 6.10 -3.13
CA ASP A 28 -11.26 5.24 -3.23
C ASP A 28 -11.38 4.27 -2.04
N LEU A 29 -10.26 3.68 -1.60
CA LEU A 29 -10.22 2.83 -0.39
C LEU A 29 -10.49 3.63 0.90
N ALA A 30 -10.00 4.86 0.97
CA ALA A 30 -10.23 5.76 2.10
C ALA A 30 -11.71 6.17 2.20
N ASP A 31 -12.38 6.38 1.06
CA ASP A 31 -13.82 6.68 1.03
C ASP A 31 -14.64 5.51 1.59
N TYR A 32 -14.27 4.27 1.25
CA TYR A 32 -14.89 3.08 1.83
C TYR A 32 -14.75 3.01 3.36
N ALA A 33 -13.60 3.45 3.91
CA ALA A 33 -13.38 3.52 5.35
C ALA A 33 -14.32 4.53 6.05
N LEU A 34 -14.62 5.65 5.37
CA LEU A 34 -15.46 6.74 5.90
C LEU A 34 -16.95 6.49 5.69
N HIS A 35 -17.30 5.72 4.66
CA HIS A 35 -18.67 5.36 4.31
C HIS A 35 -18.83 3.83 4.22
N PRO A 36 -18.57 3.10 5.32
CA PRO A 36 -18.68 1.66 5.32
C PRO A 36 -20.12 1.24 5.08
N VAL A 37 -20.31 0.16 4.33
CA VAL A 37 -21.62 -0.50 4.21
C VAL A 37 -22.08 -0.92 5.62
N PRO A 38 -23.37 -0.80 5.98
CA PRO A 38 -23.84 -0.91 7.37
C PRO A 38 -23.53 -2.22 8.11
N TRP A 39 -23.04 -3.23 7.41
CA TRP A 39 -22.79 -4.58 7.92
C TRP A 39 -21.30 -4.96 7.90
N ASP A 40 -20.45 -4.11 7.31
CA ASP A 40 -19.01 -4.35 7.19
C ASP A 40 -18.24 -3.46 8.17
N LYS A 41 -17.30 -4.08 8.90
CA LYS A 41 -16.27 -3.30 9.59
C LYS A 41 -15.26 -2.85 8.54
N PRO A 42 -14.85 -1.58 8.52
CA PRO A 42 -13.77 -1.15 7.63
C PRO A 42 -12.53 -1.98 7.98
N ASP A 43 -11.95 -2.61 6.97
CA ASP A 43 -10.76 -3.42 7.17
C ASP A 43 -9.53 -2.52 7.44
N ALA A 44 -8.46 -3.13 7.95
CA ALA A 44 -7.22 -2.42 8.28
C ALA A 44 -6.62 -1.72 7.05
N THR A 45 -6.83 -2.26 5.85
CA THR A 45 -6.34 -1.71 4.58
C THR A 45 -7.02 -0.39 4.24
N CYS A 46 -8.35 -0.29 4.38
CA CYS A 46 -9.11 0.93 4.16
C CYS A 46 -8.71 2.02 5.17
N CYS A 47 -8.50 1.64 6.43
CA CYS A 47 -8.03 2.56 7.46
C CYS A 47 -6.60 3.07 7.17
N ALA A 48 -5.70 2.20 6.71
CA ALA A 48 -4.35 2.58 6.31
C ALA A 48 -4.37 3.53 5.10
N ALA A 49 -5.20 3.25 4.10
CA ALA A 49 -5.38 4.13 2.94
C ALA A 49 -5.85 5.53 3.36
N ALA A 50 -6.83 5.63 4.27
CA ALA A 50 -7.30 6.91 4.80
C ALA A 50 -6.19 7.69 5.54
N ALA A 51 -5.33 7.00 6.29
CA ALA A 51 -4.20 7.65 6.94
C ALA A 51 -3.18 8.21 5.93
N VAL A 52 -2.85 7.45 4.89
CA VAL A 52 -1.92 7.88 3.83
C VAL A 52 -2.52 9.05 3.04
N VAL A 53 -3.79 8.99 2.65
CA VAL A 53 -4.50 10.07 1.95
C VAL A 53 -4.54 11.34 2.79
N THR A 54 -4.84 11.22 4.09
CA THR A 54 -4.84 12.37 5.00
C THR A 54 -3.46 13.01 5.07
N PHE A 55 -2.41 12.19 5.20
CA PHE A 55 -1.03 12.67 5.17
C PHE A 55 -0.71 13.40 3.87
N ALA A 56 -0.99 12.78 2.72
CA ALA A 56 -0.73 13.34 1.40
C ALA A 56 -1.41 14.70 1.21
N ARG A 57 -2.66 14.85 1.66
CA ARG A 57 -3.38 16.13 1.62
C ARG A 57 -2.76 17.19 2.53
N CYS A 58 -2.24 16.79 3.69
CA CYS A 58 -1.56 17.71 4.60
C CYS A 58 -0.17 18.15 4.11
N THR A 59 0.46 17.39 3.21
CA THR A 59 1.81 17.66 2.70
C THR A 59 1.85 18.05 1.23
N GLU A 60 0.68 18.26 0.60
CA GLU A 60 0.53 18.58 -0.83
C GLU A 60 1.09 17.50 -1.78
N LEU A 61 1.12 16.24 -1.31
CA LEU A 61 1.50 15.05 -2.08
C LEU A 61 0.26 14.27 -2.59
N ASP A 62 -0.91 14.92 -2.64
CA ASP A 62 -2.20 14.30 -2.95
C ASP A 62 -2.57 14.33 -4.44
N SER A 63 -1.60 14.54 -5.33
CA SER A 63 -1.83 14.42 -6.77
C SER A 63 -2.31 13.02 -7.11
N LYS A 64 -3.51 12.94 -7.69
CA LYS A 64 -4.20 11.67 -7.99
C LYS A 64 -3.42 10.71 -8.89
N ASN A 65 -2.49 11.23 -9.68
CA ASN A 65 -1.66 10.42 -10.59
C ASN A 65 -0.31 10.03 -9.98
N ASP A 66 0.04 10.58 -8.81
CA ASP A 66 1.29 10.28 -8.15
C ASP A 66 1.23 8.88 -7.53
N LEU A 67 2.42 8.30 -7.35
CA LEU A 67 2.56 6.97 -6.79
C LEU A 67 2.25 7.00 -5.30
N ALA A 68 1.40 6.08 -4.85
CA ALA A 68 1.13 5.86 -3.44
C ALA A 68 2.41 5.57 -2.64
N GLU A 69 3.39 4.90 -3.27
CA GLU A 69 4.70 4.60 -2.69
C GLU A 69 5.44 5.86 -2.22
N THR A 70 5.33 6.97 -2.96
CA THR A 70 5.96 8.25 -2.58
C THR A 70 5.36 8.78 -1.29
N ALA A 71 4.03 8.87 -1.21
CA ALA A 71 3.35 9.34 0.00
C ALA A 71 3.58 8.42 1.20
N ILE A 72 3.63 7.10 1.00
CA ILE A 72 3.94 6.13 2.06
C ILE A 72 5.37 6.31 2.57
N THR A 73 6.33 6.48 1.66
CA THR A 73 7.74 6.67 2.03
C THR A 73 7.94 7.96 2.82
N ASP A 74 7.32 9.06 2.38
CA ASP A 74 7.40 10.34 3.06
C ASP A 74 6.66 10.34 4.41
N LEU A 75 5.56 9.57 4.51
CA LEU A 75 4.89 9.31 5.79
C LEU A 75 5.82 8.56 6.74
N LEU A 76 6.50 7.50 6.29
CA LEU A 76 7.45 6.76 7.12
C LEU A 76 8.60 7.64 7.58
N ALA A 77 9.16 8.49 6.70
CA ALA A 77 10.19 9.46 7.07
C ALA A 77 9.68 10.46 8.11
N SER A 78 8.46 10.96 7.97
CA SER A 78 7.82 11.86 8.93
C SER A 78 7.60 11.18 10.29
N LEU A 79 7.21 9.90 10.30
CA LEU A 79 7.09 9.10 11.52
C LEU A 79 8.46 8.84 12.17
N MET A 80 9.53 8.62 11.39
CA MET A 80 10.89 8.53 11.92
C MET A 80 11.31 9.82 12.62
N HIS A 81 11.06 10.98 12.00
CA HIS A 81 11.32 12.28 12.61
C HIS A 81 10.51 12.49 13.89
N LEU A 82 9.23 12.13 13.90
CA LEU A 82 8.39 12.19 15.09
C LEU A 82 8.91 11.30 16.21
N CYS A 83 9.27 10.06 15.90
CA CYS A 83 9.80 9.11 16.88
C CYS A 83 11.13 9.60 17.48
N SER A 84 12.03 10.12 16.64
CA SER A 84 13.28 10.74 17.09
C SER A 84 13.04 11.93 18.02
N ALA A 85 12.00 12.74 17.77
CA ALA A 85 11.65 13.88 18.62
C ALA A 85 10.97 13.49 19.94
N LYS A 86 10.55 12.22 20.10
CA LYS A 86 9.84 11.69 21.27
C LYS A 86 10.60 10.58 21.98
N ASP A 87 11.87 10.37 21.64
CA ASP A 87 12.72 9.29 22.17
C ASP A 87 12.09 7.89 22.02
N LEU A 88 11.35 7.67 20.93
CA LEU A 88 10.77 6.38 20.59
C LEU A 88 11.65 5.67 19.54
N PRO A 89 12.09 4.42 19.78
CA PRO A 89 12.90 3.68 18.82
C PRO A 89 12.05 3.18 17.64
N PHE A 90 12.10 3.88 16.51
CA PHE A 90 11.30 3.56 15.33
C PHE A 90 11.50 2.12 14.82
N CYS A 91 12.73 1.61 14.81
CA CYS A 91 13.02 0.24 14.39
C CYS A 91 12.30 -0.81 15.26
N GLU A 92 12.21 -0.58 16.57
CA GLU A 92 11.48 -1.48 17.48
C GLU A 92 9.97 -1.44 17.22
N LEU A 93 9.42 -0.28 16.87
CA LEU A 93 8.02 -0.16 16.46
C LEU A 93 7.76 -0.93 15.15
N LEU A 94 8.66 -0.86 14.17
CA LEU A 94 8.54 -1.63 12.93
C LEU A 94 8.60 -3.14 13.18
N ILE A 95 9.49 -3.61 14.08
CA ILE A 95 9.57 -5.03 14.44
C ILE A 95 8.24 -5.50 15.05
N ARG A 96 7.69 -4.74 16.01
CA ARG A 96 6.40 -5.08 16.65
C ARG A 96 5.23 -5.03 15.66
N ALA A 97 5.19 -4.03 14.79
CA ALA A 97 4.20 -3.93 13.74
C ALA A 97 4.27 -5.13 12.78
N GLY A 98 5.49 -5.59 12.45
CA GLY A 98 5.71 -6.81 11.68
C GLY A 98 5.18 -8.06 12.37
N SER A 99 5.36 -8.19 13.69
CA SER A 99 4.76 -9.28 14.46
C SER A 99 3.22 -9.22 14.43
N HIS A 100 2.63 -8.05 14.65
CA HIS A 100 1.17 -7.89 14.58
C HIS A 100 0.62 -8.27 13.19
N PHE A 101 1.28 -7.83 12.12
CA PHE A 101 0.88 -8.19 10.76
C PHE A 101 0.93 -9.70 10.51
N GLN A 102 1.95 -10.39 11.04
CA GLN A 102 2.05 -11.85 10.93
C GLN A 102 0.99 -12.57 11.76
N ASP A 103 0.71 -12.08 12.97
CA ASP A 103 -0.30 -12.65 13.86
C ASP A 103 -1.71 -12.50 13.27
N GLU A 104 -2.04 -11.33 12.71
CA GLU A 104 -3.32 -11.08 12.01
C GLU A 104 -3.44 -11.92 10.73
N ALA A 105 -2.35 -12.15 10.01
CA ALA A 105 -2.35 -13.03 8.84
C ALA A 105 -2.55 -14.51 9.20
N ALA A 106 -2.32 -14.89 10.45
CA ALA A 106 -2.48 -16.26 10.94
C ALA A 106 -3.88 -16.56 11.51
N GLY A 107 -4.75 -15.56 11.73
CA GLY A 107 -6.09 -15.76 12.33
C GLY A 107 -7.02 -14.56 12.32
#